data_AF-A0A560JVB9-F1
#
_entry.id   AF-A0A560JVB9-F1
#
_cell.length_a   1.000
_cell.length_b   1.000
_cell.length_c   1.000
_cell.angle_alpha   90.00
_cell.angle_beta   90.00
_cell.angle_gamma   90.00
#
_symmetry.space_group_name_H-M   'P 1'
#
loop_
_entity.id
_entity.type
_entity.pdbx_description
1 polymer ?
#
loop_
_entity_poly.entity_id
_entity_poly.type
_entity_poly.pdbx_seq_one_letter_code
_entity_poly.pdbx_strand_id
1 'polypeptide(L)'
;MDSQRKFAVQKPQGKKWETLALVDNLSAGKREFSEAVRSHGRGYVRLIQVDFESEEALSNYDWRLVELHDPYKGTGRPKPTVVAGSERAAKPKKGKGPSEKVAVPIRTWMLACLVAVAVGVMWVLTYHQP
;
A
#
# COMPACT_ATOMS: atom_id res chain seq x y z
N MET A 1 -8.76 22.32 3.03
CA MET A 1 -9.48 21.04 2.99
C MET A 1 -9.18 20.35 4.30
N ASP A 2 -10.21 20.09 5.10
CA ASP A 2 -10.01 19.44 6.39
C ASP A 2 -9.84 17.93 6.16
N SER A 3 -8.64 17.42 6.39
CA SER A 3 -8.39 15.98 6.35
C SER A 3 -9.14 15.30 7.51
N GLN A 4 -9.93 14.28 7.18
CA GLN A 4 -10.61 13.46 8.16
C GLN A 4 -9.67 12.40 8.73
N ARG A 5 -9.79 12.14 10.03
CA ARG A 5 -8.98 11.15 10.75
C ARG A 5 -9.84 10.06 11.34
N LYS A 6 -9.50 8.81 11.08
CA LYS A 6 -10.09 7.63 11.72
C LYS A 6 -8.99 6.72 12.27
N PHE A 7 -9.38 5.84 13.18
CA PHE A 7 -8.52 4.85 13.81
C PHE A 7 -9.10 3.46 13.54
N ALA A 8 -8.29 2.58 12.96
CA ALA A 8 -8.70 1.24 12.61
C ALA A 8 -7.95 0.19 13.44
N VAL A 9 -8.69 -0.72 14.07
CA VAL A 9 -8.14 -1.92 14.70
C VAL A 9 -8.22 -3.05 13.70
N GLN A 10 -7.10 -3.74 13.48
CA GLN A 10 -7.00 -4.75 12.43
C GLN A 10 -6.28 -6.00 12.89
N LYS A 11 -6.65 -7.14 12.30
CA LYS A 11 -5.94 -8.43 12.45
C LYS A 11 -5.54 -8.97 11.07
N PRO A 12 -4.52 -9.85 10.98
CA PRO A 12 -4.18 -10.48 9.72
C PRO A 12 -5.25 -11.51 9.33
N GLN A 13 -5.63 -11.51 8.06
CA GLN A 13 -6.49 -12.50 7.40
C GLN A 13 -5.79 -12.95 6.11
N GLY A 14 -5.08 -14.08 6.19
CA GLY A 14 -4.21 -14.54 5.10
C GLY A 14 -3.10 -13.53 4.80
N LYS A 15 -3.11 -12.95 3.58
CA LYS A 15 -2.14 -11.93 3.14
C LYS A 15 -2.61 -10.49 3.36
N LYS A 16 -3.84 -10.30 3.82
CA LYS A 16 -4.47 -8.98 4.00
C LYS A 16 -4.69 -8.69 5.48
N TRP A 17 -5.06 -7.46 5.77
CA TRP A 17 -5.52 -7.04 7.09
C TRP A 17 -7.04 -6.85 7.05
N GLU A 18 -7.73 -7.44 8.00
CA GLU A 18 -9.17 -7.30 8.21
C GLU A 18 -9.40 -6.23 9.28
N THR A 19 -10.29 -5.28 9.01
CA THR A 19 -10.68 -4.25 9.99
C THR A 19 -11.75 -4.80 10.92
N LEU A 20 -11.44 -4.80 12.22
CA LEU A 20 -12.32 -5.23 13.30
C LEU A 20 -13.18 -4.06 13.83
N ALA A 21 -12.58 -2.88 13.91
CA ALA A 21 -13.25 -1.66 14.35
C ALA A 21 -12.67 -0.46 13.62
N LEU A 22 -13.52 0.54 13.34
CA LEU A 22 -13.15 1.83 12.78
C LEU A 22 -13.84 2.92 13.60
N VAL A 23 -13.06 3.80 14.22
CA VAL A 23 -13.57 4.80 15.17
C VAL A 23 -12.94 6.17 14.94
N ASP A 24 -13.60 7.24 15.36
CA ASP A 24 -13.18 8.61 15.02
C ASP A 24 -12.14 9.20 15.99
N ASN A 25 -11.88 8.56 17.14
CA ASN A 25 -10.94 9.07 18.13
C ASN A 25 -9.98 8.02 18.68
N LEU A 26 -8.79 8.48 19.08
CA LEU A 26 -7.70 7.61 19.52
C LEU A 26 -8.03 6.86 20.82
N SER A 27 -8.77 7.48 21.74
CA SER A 27 -9.13 6.86 23.03
C SER A 27 -10.01 5.64 22.82
N ALA A 28 -11.05 5.77 21.99
CA ALA A 28 -11.87 4.65 21.54
C ALA A 28 -11.01 3.62 20.81
N GLY A 29 -10.12 4.04 19.89
CA GLY A 29 -9.25 3.12 19.15
C GLY A 29 -8.36 2.28 20.06
N LYS A 30 -7.82 2.86 21.13
CA LYS A 30 -7.04 2.12 22.15
C LYS A 30 -7.88 1.15 22.95
N ARG A 31 -9.12 1.52 23.29
CA ARG A 31 -10.06 0.62 23.98
C ARG A 31 -10.37 -0.59 23.11
N GLU A 32 -10.80 -0.36 21.87
CA GLU A 32 -11.07 -1.43 20.88
C GLU A 32 -9.83 -2.30 20.63
N PHE A 33 -8.65 -1.68 20.56
CA PHE A 33 -7.40 -2.42 20.42
C PHE A 33 -7.15 -3.36 21.61
N SER A 34 -7.33 -2.87 22.84
CA SER A 34 -7.15 -3.69 24.04
C SER A 34 -8.13 -4.87 24.10
N GLU A 35 -9.36 -4.65 23.64
CA GLU A 35 -10.38 -5.69 23.55
C GLU A 35 -10.04 -6.72 22.46
N ALA A 36 -9.63 -6.26 21.28
CA ALA A 36 -9.18 -7.12 20.20
C ALA A 36 -7.95 -7.95 20.60
N VAL A 37 -7.02 -7.39 21.38
CA VAL A 37 -5.88 -8.15 21.94
C VAL A 37 -6.34 -9.22 22.92
N ARG A 38 -7.38 -8.97 23.74
CA ARG A 38 -7.95 -10.01 24.63
C ARG A 38 -8.59 -11.15 23.82
N SER A 39 -9.32 -10.82 22.76
CA SER A 39 -10.06 -11.80 21.95
C SER A 39 -9.19 -12.50 20.89
N HIS A 40 -8.16 -11.84 20.38
CA HIS A 40 -7.34 -12.30 19.25
C HIS A 40 -5.83 -12.30 19.52
N GLY A 41 -5.41 -12.15 20.78
CA GLY A 41 -4.00 -11.98 21.17
C GLY A 41 -3.07 -13.16 20.89
N ARG A 42 -3.59 -14.27 20.36
CA ARG A 42 -2.77 -15.37 19.80
C ARG A 42 -2.12 -14.98 18.47
N GLY A 43 -2.68 -14.00 17.76
CA GLY A 43 -2.17 -13.46 16.50
C GLY A 43 -1.72 -12.01 16.65
N TYR A 44 -1.22 -11.44 15.55
CA TYR A 44 -0.93 -10.01 15.50
C TYR A 44 -2.24 -9.22 15.55
N VAL A 45 -2.24 -8.11 16.28
CA VAL A 45 -3.31 -7.11 16.25
C VAL A 45 -2.64 -5.76 16.11
N ARG A 46 -3.16 -4.89 15.25
CA ARG A 46 -2.61 -3.54 15.08
C ARG A 46 -3.69 -2.49 15.21
N LEU A 47 -3.29 -1.32 15.71
CA LEU A 47 -4.05 -0.08 15.66
C LEU A 47 -3.33 0.86 14.68
N ILE A 48 -4.06 1.34 13.68
CA ILE A 48 -3.55 2.32 12.72
C ILE A 48 -4.39 3.60 12.77
N GLN A 49 -3.75 4.72 12.49
CA GLN A 49 -4.40 5.98 12.16
C GLN A 49 -4.50 6.06 10.63
N VAL A 50 -5.65 6.50 10.13
CA VAL A 50 -5.90 6.73 8.71
C VAL A 50 -6.37 8.17 8.56
N ASP A 51 -5.61 8.95 7.81
CA ASP A 51 -5.93 10.32 7.44
C ASP A 51 -6.33 10.32 5.96
N PHE A 52 -7.49 10.88 5.63
CA PHE A 52 -8.03 10.91 4.26
C PHE A 52 -8.76 12.23 3.97
N GLU A 53 -8.81 12.63 2.70
CA GLU A 53 -9.40 13.91 2.31
C GLU A 53 -10.94 13.85 2.17
N SER A 54 -11.46 12.77 1.57
CA SER A 54 -12.90 12.50 1.50
C SER A 54 -13.17 10.99 1.43
N GLU A 55 -14.39 10.58 1.76
CA GLU A 55 -14.79 9.16 1.66
C GLU A 55 -14.86 8.68 0.21
N GLU A 56 -15.02 9.57 -0.78
CA GLU A 56 -14.94 9.21 -2.20
C GLU A 56 -13.50 9.12 -2.72
N ALA A 57 -12.54 9.75 -2.03
CA ALA A 57 -11.12 9.78 -2.37
C ALA A 57 -10.34 8.61 -1.74
N LEU A 58 -10.90 7.40 -1.74
CA LEU A 58 -10.30 6.19 -1.16
C LEU A 58 -8.93 5.80 -1.76
N SER A 59 -8.49 6.46 -2.82
CA SER A 59 -7.17 6.26 -3.44
C SER A 59 -6.04 7.05 -2.76
N ASN A 60 -6.35 8.18 -2.10
CA ASN A 60 -5.36 9.05 -1.45
C ASN A 60 -5.62 9.11 0.04
N TYR A 61 -5.05 8.15 0.78
CA TYR A 61 -5.03 8.17 2.23
C TYR A 61 -3.62 7.91 2.76
N ASP A 62 -3.27 8.63 3.81
CA ASP A 62 -2.08 8.38 4.60
C ASP A 62 -2.45 7.49 5.78
N TRP A 63 -1.60 6.51 6.08
CA TRP A 63 -1.79 5.68 7.26
C TRP A 63 -0.52 5.60 8.10
N ARG A 64 -0.71 5.52 9.41
CA ARG A 64 0.38 5.38 10.38
C ARG A 64 0.06 4.28 11.36
N LEU A 65 1.05 3.43 11.64
CA LEU A 65 0.97 2.47 12.74
C LEU A 65 1.04 3.22 14.08
N VAL A 66 0.01 3.05 14.90
CA VAL A 66 -0.06 3.60 16.26
C VAL A 66 0.44 2.58 17.26
N GLU A 67 -0.09 1.36 17.20
CA GLU A 67 0.24 0.28 18.15
C GLU A 67 0.20 -1.08 17.47
N LEU A 68 1.07 -2.00 17.92
CA LEU A 68 1.15 -3.36 17.42
C LEU A 68 1.31 -4.34 18.59
N HIS A 69 0.35 -5.24 18.72
CA HIS A 69 0.48 -6.44 19.52
C HIS A 69 1.20 -7.51 18.69
N ASP A 70 2.40 -7.89 19.14
CA ASP A 70 3.19 -8.98 18.59
C ASP A 70 3.24 -10.11 19.63
N PRO A 71 2.50 -11.21 19.43
CA PRO A 71 2.42 -12.31 20.41
C PRO A 71 3.75 -13.06 20.58
N TYR A 72 4.72 -12.84 19.71
CA TYR A 72 6.04 -13.48 19.77
C TYR A 72 7.13 -12.55 20.31
N LYS A 73 6.80 -11.29 20.61
CA LYS A 73 7.77 -10.31 21.12
C LYS A 73 8.43 -10.84 22.39
N GLY A 74 9.77 -10.97 22.35
CA GLY A 74 10.57 -11.41 23.49
C GLY A 74 10.64 -12.93 23.73
N THR A 75 9.94 -13.75 22.92
CA THR A 75 9.86 -15.21 23.15
C THR A 75 10.96 -16.02 22.45
N GLY A 76 11.80 -15.40 21.61
CA GLY A 76 12.83 -16.08 20.81
C GLY A 76 12.28 -17.04 19.75
N ARG A 77 10.95 -17.23 19.68
CA ARG A 77 10.30 -18.09 18.69
C ARG A 77 10.38 -17.45 17.30
N PRO A 78 10.62 -18.24 16.24
CA PRO A 78 10.63 -17.71 14.88
C PRO A 78 9.28 -17.07 14.59
N LYS A 79 9.31 -15.77 14.26
CA LYS A 79 8.11 -15.02 13.90
C LYS A 79 7.50 -15.71 12.67
N PRO A 80 6.22 -16.11 12.68
CA PRO A 80 5.56 -16.51 11.46
C PRO A 80 5.68 -15.35 10.47
N THR A 81 6.20 -15.63 9.28
CA THR A 81 6.38 -14.65 8.20
C THR A 81 5.00 -14.16 7.75
N VAL A 82 4.46 -13.18 8.46
CA VAL A 82 3.33 -12.40 7.99
C VAL A 82 3.93 -11.41 7.00
N VAL A 83 3.81 -11.73 5.71
CA VAL A 83 4.20 -10.82 4.62
C VAL A 83 3.17 -9.68 4.58
N ALA A 84 3.28 -8.77 5.54
CA ALA A 84 2.63 -7.47 5.48
C ALA A 84 3.66 -6.47 4.94
N GLY A 85 3.56 -6.14 3.66
CA GLY A 85 4.20 -4.93 3.11
C GLY A 85 5.73 -4.86 3.18
N SER A 86 6.45 -5.97 3.01
CA SER A 86 7.90 -5.91 2.77
C SER A 86 8.22 -5.50 1.32
N GLU A 87 7.78 -4.32 0.91
CA GLU A 87 8.36 -3.60 -0.24
C GLU A 87 9.23 -2.42 0.20
N ARG A 88 9.32 -2.14 1.51
CA ARG A 88 10.19 -1.07 2.05
C ARG A 88 11.02 -1.54 3.23
N ALA A 89 11.82 -2.58 3.05
CA ALA A 89 12.94 -2.88 3.95
C ALA A 89 13.96 -3.82 3.29
N ALA A 90 14.46 -3.47 2.09
CA ALA A 90 15.69 -4.07 1.59
C ALA A 90 16.88 -3.17 1.98
N LYS A 91 17.79 -3.74 2.76
CA LYS A 91 19.01 -3.16 3.35
C LYS A 91 19.86 -2.36 2.35
N PRO A 92 20.63 -1.35 2.80
CA PRO A 92 21.46 -0.54 1.91
C PRO A 92 22.63 -1.39 1.39
N LYS A 93 22.64 -1.72 0.10
CA LYS A 93 23.85 -2.18 -0.58
C LYS A 93 24.56 -0.97 -1.17
N LYS A 94 25.76 -0.73 -0.66
CA LYS A 94 26.77 0.23 -1.14
C LYS A 94 26.99 0.01 -2.64
N GLY A 95 26.58 0.97 -3.49
CA GLY A 95 26.72 0.84 -4.94
C GLY A 95 26.22 2.04 -5.74
N LYS A 96 27.04 3.09 -5.81
CA LYS A 96 27.27 4.06 -6.90
C LYS A 96 26.11 4.40 -7.87
N GLY A 97 25.60 5.63 -7.77
CA GLY A 97 25.13 6.45 -8.91
C GLY A 97 23.60 6.61 -9.06
N PRO A 98 23.09 7.82 -9.39
CA PRO A 98 21.67 8.08 -9.56
C PRO A 98 21.24 7.82 -11.00
N SER A 99 20.34 6.85 -11.20
CA SER A 99 19.47 6.80 -12.37
C SER A 99 18.20 6.14 -11.91
N GLU A 100 17.21 6.97 -11.61
CA GLU A 100 15.83 6.54 -11.46
C GLU A 100 15.37 5.98 -12.81
N LYS A 101 15.64 4.70 -13.04
CA LYS A 101 14.99 3.95 -14.10
C LYS A 101 13.59 3.65 -13.60
N VAL A 102 12.70 4.61 -13.81
CA VAL A 102 11.27 4.33 -13.92
C VAL A 102 11.17 3.16 -14.89
N ALA A 103 10.64 2.03 -14.43
CA ALA A 103 10.47 0.84 -15.25
C ALA A 103 9.33 1.12 -16.24
N VAL A 104 9.58 1.99 -17.21
CA VAL A 104 8.68 2.18 -18.33
C VAL A 104 8.68 0.88 -19.11
N PRO A 105 7.51 0.28 -19.34
CA PRO A 105 7.41 -0.93 -20.14
C PRO A 105 7.81 -0.58 -21.57
N ILE A 106 9.11 -0.74 -21.89
CA ILE A 106 9.71 -0.37 -23.18
C ILE A 106 8.92 -1.00 -24.33
N ARG A 107 8.38 -2.20 -24.12
CA ARG A 107 7.51 -2.90 -25.08
C ARG A 107 6.26 -2.09 -25.44
N THR A 108 5.62 -1.42 -24.48
CA THR A 108 4.43 -0.59 -24.71
C THR A 108 4.77 0.64 -25.54
N TRP A 109 5.92 1.28 -25.27
CA TRP A 109 6.40 2.43 -26.03
C TRP A 109 6.81 2.07 -27.46
N MET A 110 7.49 0.94 -27.65
CA MET A 110 7.81 0.43 -28.98
C MET A 110 6.53 0.14 -29.78
N LEU A 111 5.53 -0.46 -29.15
CA LEU A 111 4.24 -0.71 -29.80
C LEU A 111 3.55 0.61 -30.20
N ALA A 112 3.52 1.60 -29.29
CA ALA A 112 2.93 2.91 -29.55
C ALA A 112 3.63 3.64 -30.70
N CYS A 113 4.98 3.61 -30.75
CA CYS A 113 5.74 4.17 -31.86
C CYS A 113 5.43 3.47 -33.18
N LEU A 114 5.35 2.14 -33.20
CA LEU A 114 5.00 1.39 -34.41
C LEU A 114 3.59 1.72 -34.91
N VAL A 115 2.62 1.86 -34.01
CA VAL A 115 1.26 2.26 -34.35
C VAL A 115 1.24 3.69 -34.91
N ALA A 116 1.96 4.63 -34.29
CA ALA A 116 2.06 6.00 -34.78
C ALA A 116 2.69 6.08 -36.19
N VAL A 117 3.75 5.31 -36.45
CA VAL A 117 4.36 5.22 -37.78
C VAL A 117 3.40 4.60 -38.79
N ALA A 118 2.71 3.51 -38.43
CA ALA A 118 1.74 2.86 -39.31
C ALA A 118 0.58 3.79 -39.68
N VAL A 119 0.05 4.56 -38.72
CA VAL A 119 -0.98 5.58 -38.97
C VAL A 119 -0.44 6.70 -39.86
N GLY A 120 0.79 7.17 -39.61
CA GLY A 120 1.43 8.20 -40.45
C GLY A 120 1.63 7.74 -41.91
N VAL A 121 2.15 6.53 -42.11
CA VAL A 121 2.32 5.93 -43.45
C VAL A 121 0.96 5.74 -44.12
N MET A 122 -0.04 5.24 -43.39
CA MET A 122 -1.39 5.09 -43.91
C MET A 122 -1.99 6.43 -44.32
N TRP A 123 -1.81 7.49 -43.52
CA TRP A 123 -2.31 8.84 -43.81
C TRP A 123 -1.63 9.45 -45.05
N VAL A 124 -0.32 9.26 -45.21
CA VAL A 124 0.39 9.68 -46.42
C VAL A 124 -0.10 8.89 -47.64
N LEU A 125 -0.31 7.59 -47.53
CA LEU A 125 -0.80 6.81 -48.67
C LEU A 125 -2.25 7.14 -49.05
N THR A 126 -3.10 7.54 -48.09
CA THR A 126 -4.51 7.88 -48.36
C THR A 126 -4.73 9.33 -48.79
N TYR A 127 -3.92 10.28 -48.32
CA TYR A 127 -4.08 11.72 -48.62
C TYR A 127 -3.04 12.27 -49.60
N HIS A 128 -2.04 11.50 -50.02
CA HIS A 128 -1.00 11.89 -50.98
C HIS A 128 -1.06 11.11 -52.29
N GLN A 129 -2.23 10.56 -52.64
CA GLN A 129 -2.56 10.21 -54.03
C GLN A 129 -3.01 11.51 -54.73
N PRO A 130 -2.35 11.97 -55.82
CA PRO A 130 -2.79 13.12 -56.60
C PRO A 130 -4.13 12.87 -57.31
#